data_AF-A0A0P9LYY7-F1
#
_entry.id   AF-A0A0P9LYY7-F1
#
_cell.length_a   1.000
_cell.length_b   1.000
_cell.length_c   1.000
_cell.angle_alpha   90.00
_cell.angle_beta   90.00
_cell.angle_gamma   90.00
#
_symmetry.space_group_name_H-M   'P 1'
#
loop_
_entity.id
_entity.type
_entity.pdbx_description
1 polymer ?
#
loop_
_entity_poly.entity_id
_entity_poly.type
_entity_poly.pdbx_seq_one_letter_code
_entity_poly.pdbx_strand_id
1 'polypeptide(L)'
;MLKKMSAVIFLVLFTFALSGCGDDKGQGFIGRWTGENIKRMGKPSFVMDISKDGEVFHINLETTDDILGHGKREKSMQLFEAKADADSVLSIAGGLATMRLEGNVIYFDNTTYTRSK
;
A
#
# COMPACT_ATOMS: atom_id res chain seq x y z
N MET A 1 11.06 -21.37 -46.87
CA MET A 1 10.30 -21.77 -45.66
C MET A 1 10.45 -20.79 -44.48
N LEU A 2 11.42 -19.86 -44.50
CA LEU A 2 11.68 -18.86 -43.45
C LEU A 2 10.52 -17.88 -43.14
N LYS A 3 9.65 -17.58 -44.12
CA LYS A 3 8.60 -16.55 -43.96
C LYS A 3 7.45 -16.97 -43.02
N LYS A 4 7.23 -18.27 -42.81
CA LYS A 4 6.16 -18.80 -41.95
C LYS A 4 6.58 -18.95 -40.47
N MET A 5 7.88 -18.97 -40.16
CA MET A 5 8.38 -19.06 -38.78
C MET A 5 8.44 -17.72 -38.06
N SER A 6 8.49 -16.60 -38.79
CA SER A 6 8.60 -15.26 -38.18
C SER A 6 7.32 -14.84 -37.45
N ALA A 7 6.14 -15.27 -37.92
CA ALA A 7 4.87 -14.95 -37.28
C ALA A 7 4.67 -15.66 -35.91
N VAL A 8 5.23 -16.86 -35.75
CA VAL A 8 5.12 -17.63 -34.50
C VAL A 8 5.98 -17.01 -33.40
N ILE A 9 7.15 -16.48 -33.75
CA ILE A 9 8.06 -15.82 -32.80
C ILE A 9 7.47 -14.51 -32.26
N PHE A 10 6.78 -13.74 -33.09
CA PHE A 10 6.09 -12.51 -32.65
C PHE A 10 4.93 -12.79 -31.69
N LEU A 11 4.20 -13.89 -31.89
CA LEU A 11 3.07 -14.27 -31.05
C LEU A 11 3.51 -14.67 -29.63
N VAL A 12 4.65 -15.36 -29.50
CA VAL A 12 5.21 -15.76 -28.20
C VAL A 12 5.80 -14.57 -27.43
N LEU A 13 6.37 -13.58 -28.12
CA LEU A 13 6.86 -12.34 -27.47
C LEU A 13 5.72 -11.48 -26.90
N PHE A 14 4.53 -11.51 -27.51
CA PHE A 14 3.39 -10.72 -27.05
C PHE A 14 2.75 -11.27 -25.75
N THR A 15 2.83 -12.58 -25.51
CA THR A 15 2.29 -13.20 -24.29
C THR A 15 3.11 -12.90 -23.03
N PHE A 16 4.43 -12.71 -23.16
CA PHE A 16 5.30 -12.31 -22.03
C PHE A 16 5.20 -10.82 -21.68
N ALA A 17 4.81 -9.97 -22.63
CA ALA A 17 4.61 -8.55 -22.37
C ALA A 17 3.35 -8.26 -21.53
N LEU A 18 2.35 -9.15 -21.58
CA LEU A 18 1.06 -8.95 -20.90
C LEU A 18 1.04 -9.46 -19.44
N SER A 19 1.94 -10.36 -19.06
CA SER A 19 2.01 -10.91 -17.69
C SER A 19 2.69 -9.99 -16.68
N GLY A 20 3.19 -8.82 -17.11
CA GLY A 20 3.92 -7.86 -16.26
C GLY A 20 3.19 -6.54 -15.99
N CYS A 21 1.98 -6.33 -16.50
CA CYS A 21 1.34 -5.00 -16.56
C CYS A 21 0.71 -4.49 -15.23
N GLY A 22 1.02 -5.13 -14.08
CA GLY A 22 0.43 -4.79 -12.79
C GLY A 22 1.32 -5.04 -11.56
N ASP A 23 2.36 -5.87 -11.69
CA ASP A 23 3.26 -6.22 -10.58
C ASP A 23 4.18 -5.07 -10.15
N ASP A 24 4.31 -4.02 -10.97
CA ASP A 24 5.14 -2.84 -10.71
C ASP A 24 4.36 -1.65 -10.14
N LYS A 25 3.02 -1.71 -10.10
CA LYS A 25 2.21 -0.63 -9.53
C LYS A 25 2.36 -0.55 -8.02
N GLY A 26 2.31 0.66 -7.48
CA GLY A 26 2.23 0.91 -6.04
C GLY A 26 3.54 0.69 -5.27
N GLN A 27 4.68 0.52 -5.95
CA GLN A 27 5.97 0.26 -5.29
C GLN A 27 6.36 1.36 -4.30
N GLY A 28 5.92 2.60 -4.55
CA GLY A 28 6.17 3.74 -3.67
C GLY A 28 5.60 3.58 -2.26
N PHE A 29 4.57 2.75 -2.08
CA PHE A 29 3.95 2.49 -0.77
C PHE A 29 4.81 1.58 0.13
N ILE A 30 5.68 0.74 -0.44
CA ILE A 30 6.43 -0.26 0.31
C ILE A 30 7.38 0.41 1.32
N GLY A 31 7.33 -0.09 2.55
CA GLY A 31 8.18 0.34 3.65
C GLY A 31 7.40 0.72 4.90
N ARG A 32 8.10 1.38 5.81
CA ARG A 32 7.60 1.80 7.11
C ARG A 32 7.26 3.29 7.13
N TRP A 33 6.12 3.61 7.71
CA TRP A 33 5.57 4.96 7.77
C TRP A 33 5.09 5.28 9.19
N THR A 34 5.25 6.52 9.61
CA THR A 34 4.76 7.04 10.88
C THR A 34 3.64 8.02 10.64
N GLY A 35 2.50 7.81 11.31
CA GLY A 35 1.35 8.69 11.23
C GLY A 35 1.26 9.59 12.45
N GLU A 36 0.92 10.85 12.22
CA GLU A 36 0.54 11.79 13.26
C GLU A 36 -0.91 12.23 13.03
N ASN A 37 -1.77 12.03 14.02
CA ASN A 37 -3.13 12.55 13.97
C ASN A 37 -3.30 13.68 15.00
N ILE A 38 -3.01 14.90 14.56
CA ILE A 38 -3.09 16.12 15.38
C ILE A 38 -4.51 16.51 15.82
N LYS A 39 -5.55 15.84 15.27
CA LYS A 39 -6.96 16.17 15.53
C LYS A 39 -7.61 15.28 16.59
N ARG A 40 -7.04 14.12 16.94
CA ARG A 40 -7.61 13.22 17.95
C ARG A 40 -7.15 13.59 19.36
N MET A 41 -8.08 13.62 20.33
CA MET A 41 -7.73 13.66 21.76
C MET A 41 -6.93 12.39 22.11
N GLY A 42 -5.92 12.49 22.98
CA GLY A 42 -5.05 11.36 23.39
C GLY A 42 -3.67 11.32 22.72
N LYS A 43 -3.46 12.06 21.63
CA LYS A 43 -2.21 12.05 20.82
C LYS A 43 -1.77 10.63 20.41
N PRO A 44 -2.62 9.90 19.66
CA PRO A 44 -2.25 8.58 19.17
C PRO A 44 -1.02 8.66 18.26
N SER A 45 -0.16 7.66 18.35
CA SER A 45 0.94 7.45 17.42
C SER A 45 0.64 6.23 16.54
N PHE A 46 0.89 6.37 15.24
CA PHE A 46 0.63 5.31 14.28
C PHE A 46 1.92 4.86 13.62
N VAL A 47 2.04 3.56 13.41
CA VAL A 47 3.10 2.97 12.60
C VAL A 47 2.46 2.04 11.58
N MET A 48 2.77 2.27 10.32
CA MET A 48 2.27 1.49 9.21
C MET A 48 3.44 0.81 8.50
N ASP A 49 3.44 -0.51 8.47
CA ASP A 49 4.37 -1.31 7.66
C ASP A 49 3.61 -1.86 6.45
N ILE A 50 4.11 -1.57 5.25
CA ILE A 50 3.53 -2.04 3.99
C ILE A 50 4.54 -2.94 3.28
N SER A 51 4.14 -4.17 3.00
CA SER A 51 4.86 -5.11 2.13
C SER A 51 4.00 -5.51 0.94
N LYS A 52 4.63 -6.12 -0.06
CA LYS A 52 3.96 -6.61 -1.29
C LYS A 52 4.35 -8.05 -1.55
N ASP A 53 3.37 -8.90 -1.85
CA ASP A 53 3.53 -10.27 -2.32
C ASP A 53 2.67 -10.47 -3.59
N GLY A 54 3.33 -10.67 -4.74
CA GLY A 54 2.68 -10.58 -6.05
C GLY A 54 1.93 -9.25 -6.21
N GLU A 55 0.65 -9.30 -6.55
CA GLU A 55 -0.20 -8.11 -6.70
C GLU A 55 -0.79 -7.57 -5.39
N VAL A 56 -0.62 -8.29 -4.27
CA VAL A 56 -1.28 -7.99 -3.00
C VAL A 56 -0.34 -7.21 -2.09
N PHE A 57 -0.85 -6.11 -1.54
CA PHE A 57 -0.19 -5.34 -0.50
C PHE A 57 -0.71 -5.76 0.87
N HIS A 58 0.20 -6.12 1.77
CA HIS A 58 -0.11 -6.36 3.17
C HIS A 58 0.23 -5.12 3.98
N ILE A 59 -0.76 -4.58 4.69
CA ILE A 59 -0.65 -3.33 5.44
C ILE A 59 -0.91 -3.64 6.91
N ASN A 60 0.11 -3.46 7.74
CA ASN A 60 0.02 -3.63 9.18
C ASN A 60 0.03 -2.25 9.83
N LEU A 61 -1.08 -1.86 10.43
CA LEU A 61 -1.24 -0.57 11.11
C LEU A 61 -1.26 -0.78 12.62
N GLU A 62 -0.15 -0.47 13.27
CA GLU A 62 -0.07 -0.36 14.73
C GLU A 62 -0.56 1.02 15.16
N THR A 63 -1.51 1.06 16.07
CA THR A 63 -1.95 2.27 16.76
C THR A 63 -1.57 2.14 18.23
N THR A 64 -0.93 3.17 18.77
CA THR A 64 -0.72 3.32 20.22
C THR A 64 -1.50 4.54 20.68
N ASP A 65 -2.45 4.37 21.58
CA ASP A 65 -3.31 5.46 22.08
C ASP A 65 -3.59 5.33 23.59
N ASP A 66 -3.89 6.45 24.24
CA ASP A 66 -4.36 6.52 25.63
C ASP A 66 -5.88 6.68 25.64
N ILE A 67 -6.59 5.59 25.34
CA ILE A 67 -8.04 5.54 25.12
C ILE A 67 -8.83 6.05 26.34
N LEU A 68 -8.28 5.87 27.55
CA LEU A 68 -8.95 6.20 28.81
C LEU A 68 -8.44 7.50 29.45
N GLY A 69 -7.44 8.17 28.86
CA GLY A 69 -6.89 9.43 29.40
C GLY A 69 -6.21 9.30 30.76
N HIS A 70 -5.83 8.09 31.16
CA HIS A 70 -5.17 7.80 32.44
C HIS A 70 -3.64 7.64 32.30
N GLY A 71 -3.08 7.93 31.12
CA GLY A 71 -1.68 7.76 30.79
C GLY A 71 -1.30 6.34 30.38
N LYS A 72 -2.26 5.40 30.34
CA LYS A 72 -2.01 4.00 29.96
C LYS A 72 -2.16 3.86 28.44
N ARG A 73 -1.02 3.79 27.75
CA ARG A 73 -0.98 3.58 26.31
C ARG A 73 -1.27 2.12 25.97
N GLU A 74 -2.32 1.89 25.20
CA GLU A 74 -2.67 0.58 24.65
C GLU A 74 -2.26 0.49 23.19
N LYS A 75 -1.78 -0.70 22.79
CA LYS A 75 -1.41 -1.01 21.42
C LYS A 75 -2.49 -1.87 20.77
N SER A 76 -2.89 -1.50 19.56
CA SER A 76 -3.76 -2.31 18.71
C SER A 76 -3.16 -2.45 17.32
N MET A 77 -3.40 -3.58 16.68
CA MET A 77 -2.94 -3.88 15.32
C MET A 77 -4.14 -4.08 14.40
N GLN A 78 -4.16 -3.39 13.27
CA GLN A 78 -5.08 -3.64 12.17
C GLN A 78 -4.31 -4.18 10.97
N LEU A 79 -4.85 -5.23 10.35
CA LEU A 79 -4.25 -5.89 9.19
C LEU A 79 -5.18 -5.66 7.99
N PHE A 80 -4.64 -5.13 6.91
CA PHE A 80 -5.36 -4.93 5.66
C PHE A 80 -4.66 -5.61 4.51
N GLU A 81 -5.44 -6.03 3.53
CA GLU A 81 -4.98 -6.41 2.21
C GLU A 81 -5.49 -5.42 1.18
N ALA A 82 -4.62 -5.01 0.27
CA ALA A 82 -4.95 -4.06 -0.78
C ALA A 82 -4.41 -4.49 -2.14
N LYS A 83 -5.00 -3.94 -3.20
CA LYS A 83 -4.47 -3.99 -4.56
C LYS A 83 -4.15 -2.59 -5.05
N ALA A 84 -3.15 -2.47 -5.93
CA ALA A 84 -2.84 -1.21 -6.57
C ALA A 84 -3.81 -0.96 -7.74
N ASP A 85 -4.69 0.02 -7.60
CA ASP A 85 -5.51 0.51 -8.70
C ASP A 85 -4.67 1.41 -9.64
N ALA A 86 -3.69 2.11 -9.07
CA ALA A 86 -2.71 2.95 -9.76
C ALA A 86 -1.39 3.02 -8.97
N ASP A 87 -0.35 3.63 -9.55
CA ASP A 87 0.96 3.79 -8.88
C ASP A 87 0.88 4.53 -7.54
N SER A 88 -0.10 5.43 -7.41
CA SER A 88 -0.33 6.27 -6.24
C SER A 88 -1.61 5.92 -5.47
N VAL A 89 -2.27 4.80 -5.78
CA VAL A 89 -3.54 4.41 -5.14
C VAL A 89 -3.57 2.93 -4.80
N LEU A 90 -3.70 2.63 -3.51
CA LEU A 90 -4.08 1.29 -3.04
C LEU A 90 -5.56 1.26 -2.67
N SER A 91 -6.21 0.15 -3.03
CA SER A 91 -7.61 -0.13 -2.83
C SER A 91 -7.76 -1.29 -1.86
N ILE A 92 -8.38 -1.03 -0.70
CA ILE A 92 -8.58 -2.00 0.37
C ILE A 92 -10.00 -2.55 0.25
N ALA A 93 -10.13 -3.88 0.38
CA ALA A 93 -11.43 -4.58 0.31
C ALA A 93 -12.27 -4.20 -0.93
N GLY A 94 -11.63 -4.09 -2.10
CA GLY A 94 -12.31 -3.77 -3.36
C GLY A 94 -12.81 -2.33 -3.48
N GLY A 95 -12.22 -1.38 -2.75
CA GLY A 95 -12.49 0.06 -2.89
C GLY A 95 -13.33 0.65 -1.75
N LEU A 96 -13.64 -0.13 -0.71
CA LEU A 96 -14.32 0.39 0.49
C LEU A 96 -13.47 1.41 1.25
N ALA A 97 -12.15 1.25 1.19
CA ALA A 97 -11.21 2.27 1.62
C ALA A 97 -10.10 2.42 0.57
N THR A 98 -9.61 3.64 0.43
CA THR A 98 -8.51 3.95 -0.49
C THR A 98 -7.38 4.64 0.26
N MET A 99 -6.16 4.28 -0.11
CA MET A 99 -4.95 4.88 0.41
C MET A 99 -4.23 5.58 -0.75
N ARG A 100 -3.87 6.84 -0.56
CA ARG A 100 -3.23 7.67 -1.60
C ARG A 100 -1.80 8.02 -1.23
N LEU A 101 -0.91 7.93 -2.21
CA LEU A 101 0.48 8.38 -2.09
C LEU A 101 0.68 9.65 -2.91
N GLU A 102 1.11 10.72 -2.26
CA GLU A 102 1.52 11.95 -2.93
C GLU A 102 2.94 12.31 -2.50
N GLY A 103 3.89 12.15 -3.43
CA GLY A 103 5.31 12.27 -3.12
C GLY A 103 5.74 11.23 -2.06
N ASN A 104 6.10 11.70 -0.87
CA ASN A 104 6.52 10.88 0.27
C ASN A 104 5.53 10.95 1.44
N VAL A 105 4.24 11.15 1.14
CA VAL A 105 3.17 11.19 2.14
C VAL A 105 2.06 10.24 1.73
N ILE A 106 1.67 9.36 2.65
CA ILE A 106 0.48 8.53 2.52
C ILE A 106 -0.68 9.22 3.25
N TYR A 107 -1.83 9.29 2.58
CA TYR A 107 -3.10 9.71 3.17
C TYR A 107 -4.01 8.50 3.33
N PHE A 108 -4.40 8.21 4.57
CA PHE A 108 -5.27 7.10 4.91
C PHE A 108 -6.01 7.35 6.23
N ASP A 109 -7.31 7.02 6.28
CA ASP A 109 -8.16 7.16 7.46
C ASP A 109 -7.97 8.48 8.24
N ASN A 110 -8.04 9.61 7.53
CA ASN A 110 -7.84 10.96 8.07
C ASN A 110 -6.49 11.20 8.77
N THR A 111 -5.49 10.35 8.49
CA THR A 111 -4.15 10.42 9.04
C THR A 111 -3.15 10.55 7.89
N THR A 112 -2.15 11.40 8.09
CA THR A 112 -1.02 11.56 7.17
C THR A 112 0.15 10.77 7.71
N TYR A 113 0.78 9.96 6.85
CA TYR A 113 1.93 9.16 7.20
C TYR A 113 3.13 9.60 6.38
N THR A 114 4.25 9.85 7.05
CA THR A 114 5.53 10.14 6.41
C THR A 114 6.45 8.94 6.54
N ARG A 115 7.40 8.77 5.61
CA ARG A 115 8.40 7.71 5.77
C ARG A 115 9.11 7.84 7.11
N SER A 116 9.25 6.71 7.79
CA SER A 116 10.14 6.62 8.95
C SER A 116 11.58 6.84 8.48
N LYS A 117 12.37 7.55 9.29
CA LYS A 117 13.82 7.66 9.08
C LYS A 117 14.53 6.35 9.36
#